data_AF-G0QZ15-F1
#
_entry.id   AF-G0QZ15-F1
#
_cell.length_a   1.000
_cell.length_b   1.000
_cell.length_c   1.000
_cell.angle_alpha   90.00
_cell.angle_beta   90.00
_cell.angle_gamma   90.00
#
_symmetry.space_group_name_H-M   'P 1'
#
loop_
_entity.id
_entity.type
_entity.pdbx_description
1 polymer ?
#
loop_
_entity_poly.entity_id
_entity_poly.type
_entity_poly.pdbx_seq_one_letter_code
_entity_poly.pdbx_strand_id
1 'polypeptide(L)'
;LNTHFSPQDAIDCGFNVYTPVGKTITYICGPKTVLGGFEICGNNCVISLNVKSNKPVYKYSFNFQYVMIDHWDFKREFLYFKINGSLAAKLQKVFTFQILCARKHLKEKYQQADFDFQTNDTLLDITITNEIFINNDAFLKSFGITEFEIYAFECMPQCAKCNNDTSCSSCFDGQYLNIDNCQNCGIAQCQKCTDGISCDLCEIGYFYNDSQCISSCPKKKYADASTRTCQDCNSKCATCSNATDCDTCFKNRVGTTCECPAYSYDNLNYTQACIECSTISIGCSTCNATKCQACLSTHFLDGNSCVTACPAGKWGNTTNRQCTACLFKCATCSNATDCDTCFENRLTQQCNCPQYSYDPNIFNQACTLCSTFSTGCVTCSKTECLTCKIPQ
;
A
#
# COMPACT_ATOMS: atom_id res chain seq x y z
N LEU A 1 24.42 -31.06 19.50
CA LEU A 1 23.35 -31.35 20.49
C LEU A 1 23.26 -32.82 20.91
N ASN A 2 24.03 -33.72 20.30
CA ASN A 2 23.94 -35.15 20.59
C ASN A 2 24.41 -35.41 22.02
N THR A 3 23.49 -35.90 22.85
CA THR A 3 23.71 -36.03 24.27
C THR A 3 23.05 -37.31 24.78
N HIS A 4 23.76 -38.00 25.66
CA HIS A 4 23.28 -39.17 26.39
C HIS A 4 23.26 -38.82 27.88
N PHE A 5 22.13 -39.02 28.53
CA PHE A 5 21.98 -38.71 29.95
C PHE A 5 21.70 -39.97 30.76
N SER A 6 22.57 -40.24 31.74
CA SER A 6 22.12 -41.01 32.89
C SER A 6 21.12 -40.17 33.71
N PRO A 7 20.27 -40.76 34.56
CA PRO A 7 19.32 -39.99 35.37
C PRO A 7 19.97 -38.93 36.28
N GLN A 8 21.24 -39.12 36.65
CA GLN A 8 21.99 -38.14 37.44
C GLN A 8 22.46 -36.98 36.55
N ASP A 9 22.94 -37.28 35.34
CA ASP A 9 23.37 -36.26 34.36
C ASP A 9 22.18 -35.51 33.76
N ALA A 10 21.00 -36.14 33.71
CA ALA A 10 19.77 -35.54 33.16
C ALA A 10 19.37 -34.27 33.92
N ILE A 11 19.55 -34.25 35.25
CA ILE A 11 19.28 -33.08 36.09
C ILE A 11 20.21 -31.93 35.71
N ASP A 12 21.51 -32.23 35.60
CA ASP A 12 22.54 -31.24 35.22
C ASP A 12 22.35 -30.73 33.79
N CYS A 13 21.67 -31.51 32.95
CA CYS A 13 21.38 -31.19 31.56
C CYS A 13 19.98 -30.60 31.34
N GLY A 14 19.31 -30.19 32.42
CA GLY A 14 18.11 -29.34 32.38
C GLY A 14 16.78 -30.09 32.37
N PHE A 15 16.76 -31.40 32.67
CA PHE A 15 15.50 -32.08 32.94
C PHE A 15 14.88 -31.57 34.24
N ASN A 16 13.59 -31.26 34.17
CA ASN A 16 12.78 -30.90 35.34
C ASN A 16 11.66 -31.92 35.52
N VAL A 17 11.41 -32.29 36.77
CA VAL A 17 10.29 -33.18 37.13
C VAL A 17 9.34 -32.41 38.01
N TYR A 18 8.17 -32.09 37.48
CA TYR A 18 7.10 -31.46 38.23
C TYR A 18 6.26 -32.55 38.88
N THR A 19 6.36 -32.64 40.21
CA THR A 19 5.56 -33.55 41.04
C THR A 19 4.71 -32.76 42.03
N PRO A 20 3.51 -33.25 42.41
CA PRO A 20 2.71 -32.61 43.45
C PRO A 20 3.31 -32.69 44.87
N VAL A 21 4.35 -33.50 45.10
CA VAL A 21 4.75 -33.98 46.45
C VAL A 21 6.14 -33.48 46.90
N GLY A 22 6.87 -32.73 46.06
CA GLY A 22 8.16 -32.11 46.45
C GLY A 22 9.29 -33.07 46.87
N LYS A 23 9.24 -34.33 46.40
CA LYS A 23 10.23 -35.39 46.71
C LYS A 23 11.49 -35.32 45.82
N THR A 24 12.52 -36.10 46.17
CA THR A 24 13.64 -36.44 45.27
C THR A 24 13.13 -36.86 43.90
N ILE A 25 13.75 -36.37 42.83
CA ILE A 25 13.26 -36.54 41.45
C ILE A 25 13.74 -37.84 40.77
N THR A 26 14.56 -38.64 41.44
CA THR A 26 15.07 -39.93 40.93
C THR A 26 14.73 -41.09 41.88
N TYR A 27 14.67 -42.31 41.33
CA TYR A 27 14.35 -43.55 42.07
C TYR A 27 15.19 -44.73 41.56
N ILE A 28 15.55 -45.65 42.45
CA ILE A 28 16.27 -46.88 42.09
C ILE A 28 15.24 -48.00 41.83
N CYS A 29 15.21 -48.47 40.60
CA CYS A 29 14.20 -49.35 40.05
C CYS A 29 14.90 -50.62 39.50
N GLY A 30 15.12 -51.59 40.38
CA GLY A 30 15.94 -52.77 40.09
C GLY A 30 17.43 -52.39 39.92
N PRO A 31 18.08 -52.72 38.79
CA PRO A 31 19.50 -52.42 38.57
C PRO A 31 19.78 -51.00 38.07
N LYS A 32 18.76 -50.20 37.76
CA LYS A 32 18.92 -48.86 37.18
C LYS A 32 18.31 -47.79 38.07
N THR A 33 18.91 -46.60 38.04
CA THR A 33 18.25 -45.38 38.48
C THR A 33 17.31 -44.90 37.35
N VAL A 34 16.20 -44.31 37.71
CA VAL A 34 15.26 -43.66 36.79
C VAL A 34 14.95 -42.24 37.26
N LEU A 35 14.72 -41.34 36.32
CA LEU A 35 14.10 -40.04 36.56
C LEU A 35 12.59 -40.23 36.71
N GLY A 36 11.99 -39.68 37.75
CA GLY A 36 10.67 -40.08 38.24
C GLY A 36 10.75 -41.37 39.06
N GLY A 37 9.80 -42.28 38.87
CA GLY A 37 9.73 -43.57 39.56
C GLY A 37 8.62 -43.66 40.59
N PHE A 38 8.63 -44.76 41.36
CA PHE A 38 7.59 -45.10 42.32
C PHE A 38 7.40 -44.01 43.39
N GLU A 39 6.14 -43.62 43.64
CA GLU A 39 5.75 -42.52 44.54
C GLU A 39 6.32 -41.12 44.21
N ILE A 40 7.00 -40.97 43.06
CA ILE A 40 7.55 -39.69 42.59
C ILE A 40 6.73 -39.22 41.40
N CYS A 41 6.71 -40.01 40.32
CA CYS A 41 6.00 -39.66 39.10
C CYS A 41 4.68 -40.44 38.98
N GLY A 42 3.70 -40.03 39.80
CA GLY A 42 2.34 -40.55 39.76
C GLY A 42 1.40 -39.69 38.92
N ASN A 43 0.22 -39.40 39.46
CA ASN A 43 -0.80 -38.57 38.81
C ASN A 43 -0.29 -37.15 38.52
N ASN A 44 -0.59 -36.63 37.32
CA ASN A 44 -0.19 -35.30 36.83
C ASN A 44 1.34 -35.04 36.86
N CYS A 45 2.18 -36.08 36.95
CA CYS A 45 3.62 -35.88 36.84
C CYS A 45 3.97 -35.45 35.41
N VAL A 46 4.85 -34.45 35.31
CA VAL A 46 5.42 -34.02 34.04
C VAL A 46 6.93 -34.06 34.16
N ILE A 47 7.57 -34.91 33.37
CA ILE A 47 9.01 -34.84 33.12
C ILE A 47 9.18 -33.96 31.89
N SER A 48 9.93 -32.87 32.02
CA SER A 48 10.12 -31.90 30.93
C SER A 48 11.59 -31.64 30.65
N LEU A 49 11.91 -31.41 29.38
CA LEU A 49 13.23 -30.99 28.92
C LEU A 49 13.06 -29.91 27.85
N ASN A 50 13.82 -28.83 27.97
CA ASN A 50 13.92 -27.81 26.94
C ASN A 50 15.23 -27.97 26.18
N VAL A 51 15.13 -28.12 24.87
CA VAL A 51 16.28 -28.34 23.97
C VAL A 51 16.37 -27.18 22.99
N LYS A 52 17.58 -26.63 22.84
CA LYS A 52 17.86 -25.54 21.89
C LYS A 52 19.01 -25.90 20.96
N SER A 53 18.76 -25.89 19.66
CA SER A 53 19.77 -25.92 18.61
C SER A 53 20.13 -24.51 18.13
N ASN A 54 21.35 -24.34 17.64
CA ASN A 54 21.80 -23.08 17.03
C ASN A 54 21.43 -22.99 15.55
N LYS A 55 21.06 -24.10 14.93
CA LYS A 55 20.64 -24.19 13.52
C LYS A 55 19.28 -24.85 13.42
N PRO A 56 18.49 -24.57 12.36
CA PRO A 56 17.28 -25.33 12.07
C PRO A 56 17.57 -26.83 12.02
N VAL A 57 16.63 -27.64 12.49
CA VAL A 57 16.79 -29.11 12.62
C VAL A 57 15.67 -29.78 11.85
N TYR A 58 15.99 -30.55 10.81
CA TYR A 58 14.95 -31.24 10.03
C TYR A 58 14.37 -32.44 10.77
N LYS A 59 15.16 -33.05 11.67
CA LYS A 59 14.77 -34.25 12.40
C LYS A 59 15.39 -34.29 13.79
N TYR A 60 14.59 -34.63 14.78
CA TYR A 60 15.09 -35.12 16.06
C TYR A 60 14.82 -36.62 16.17
N SER A 61 15.79 -37.38 16.66
CA SER A 61 15.63 -38.79 16.99
C SER A 61 15.73 -38.96 18.50
N PHE A 62 14.74 -39.64 19.07
CA PHE A 62 14.63 -39.85 20.51
C PHE A 62 14.79 -41.33 20.80
N ASN A 63 15.74 -41.67 21.68
CA ASN A 63 15.95 -43.02 22.15
C ASN A 63 16.04 -43.00 23.67
N PHE A 64 15.15 -43.72 24.36
CA PHE A 64 15.21 -43.82 25.81
C PHE A 64 14.49 -45.04 26.34
N GLN A 65 14.83 -45.42 27.57
CA GLN A 65 14.10 -46.46 28.27
C GLN A 65 13.08 -45.87 29.22
N TYR A 66 11.93 -46.53 29.32
CA TYR A 66 10.89 -46.18 30.26
C TYR A 66 10.34 -47.40 30.98
N VAL A 67 9.81 -47.17 32.16
CA VAL A 67 9.15 -48.19 32.97
C VAL A 67 7.84 -47.63 33.50
N MET A 68 6.76 -48.36 33.27
CA MET A 68 5.42 -48.07 33.80
C MET A 68 5.19 -49.00 34.99
N ILE A 69 5.15 -48.44 36.20
CA ILE A 69 5.21 -49.13 37.48
C ILE A 69 3.80 -49.39 38.03
N ASP A 70 3.55 -50.59 38.57
CA ASP A 70 2.28 -51.03 39.17
C ASP A 70 1.09 -51.15 38.18
N HIS A 71 -0.10 -50.64 38.52
CA HIS A 71 -1.39 -51.05 37.95
C HIS A 71 -1.85 -50.26 36.71
N TRP A 72 -1.02 -50.20 35.67
CA TRP A 72 -1.44 -49.59 34.39
C TRP A 72 -2.31 -50.53 33.57
N ASP A 73 -3.43 -50.03 33.04
CA ASP A 73 -4.23 -50.73 32.04
C ASP A 73 -3.61 -50.55 30.65
N PHE A 74 -2.89 -51.56 30.18
CA PHE A 74 -2.20 -51.56 28.89
C PHE A 74 -3.08 -51.26 27.66
N LYS A 75 -4.41 -51.43 27.76
CA LYS A 75 -5.32 -51.16 26.64
C LYS A 75 -5.86 -49.74 26.62
N ARG A 76 -5.79 -49.02 27.74
CA ARG A 76 -6.49 -47.73 27.93
C ARG A 76 -5.59 -46.61 28.41
N GLU A 77 -4.46 -46.94 29.00
CA GLU A 77 -3.57 -45.98 29.64
C GLU A 77 -2.20 -45.98 28.97
N PHE A 78 -1.68 -44.78 28.73
CA PHE A 78 -0.45 -44.54 28.00
C PHE A 78 0.39 -43.49 28.72
N LEU A 79 1.70 -43.52 28.48
CA LEU A 79 2.52 -42.32 28.62
C LEU A 79 2.46 -41.54 27.32
N TYR A 80 2.36 -40.24 27.44
CA TYR A 80 2.29 -39.31 26.31
C TYR A 80 3.60 -38.55 26.25
N PHE A 81 4.31 -38.72 25.14
CA PHE A 81 5.44 -37.90 24.79
C PHE A 81 4.94 -36.78 23.89
N LYS A 82 5.04 -35.53 24.36
CA LYS A 82 4.62 -34.35 23.63
C LYS A 82 5.81 -33.44 23.34
N ILE A 83 5.78 -32.81 22.17
CA ILE A 83 6.77 -31.84 21.72
C ILE A 83 6.01 -30.56 21.40
N ASN A 84 6.40 -29.44 22.02
CA ASN A 84 5.70 -28.15 21.91
C ASN A 84 4.19 -28.29 22.18
N GLY A 85 3.84 -29.12 23.18
CA GLY A 85 2.46 -29.44 23.56
C GLY A 85 1.70 -30.41 22.64
N SER A 86 2.24 -30.72 21.45
CA SER A 86 1.64 -31.65 20.49
C SER A 86 2.07 -33.09 20.74
N LEU A 87 1.16 -34.05 20.60
CA LEU A 87 1.47 -35.46 20.80
C LEU A 87 2.43 -35.98 19.72
N ALA A 88 3.62 -36.44 20.13
CA ALA A 88 4.62 -37.03 19.25
C ALA A 88 4.63 -38.57 19.33
N ALA A 89 4.48 -39.14 20.53
CA ALA A 89 4.41 -40.59 20.71
C ALA A 89 3.50 -40.99 21.88
N LYS A 90 2.88 -42.18 21.76
CA LYS A 90 2.16 -42.86 22.85
C LYS A 90 2.90 -44.12 23.24
N LEU A 91 3.23 -44.28 24.52
CA LEU A 91 3.96 -45.42 25.05
C LEU A 91 3.05 -46.30 25.89
N GLN A 92 3.19 -47.62 25.75
CA GLN A 92 2.31 -48.63 26.36
C GLN A 92 3.04 -49.41 27.43
N LYS A 93 2.30 -50.04 28.36
CA LYS A 93 2.88 -51.00 29.29
C LYS A 93 2.91 -52.39 28.68
N VAL A 94 4.08 -53.02 28.66
CA VAL A 94 4.26 -54.45 28.36
C VAL A 94 4.47 -55.23 29.66
N PHE A 95 3.66 -56.26 29.87
CA PHE A 95 3.80 -57.15 31.03
C PHE A 95 4.89 -58.20 30.81
N THR A 96 5.60 -58.53 31.88
CA THR A 96 6.64 -59.58 31.90
C THR A 96 6.44 -60.48 33.13
N PHE A 97 7.39 -61.35 33.47
CA PHE A 97 7.40 -62.10 34.73
C PHE A 97 8.38 -61.54 35.76
N GLN A 98 9.14 -60.50 35.40
CA GLN A 98 10.11 -59.84 36.26
C GLN A 98 9.42 -58.84 37.20
N ILE A 99 9.90 -58.78 38.43
CA ILE A 99 9.56 -57.76 39.42
C ILE A 99 10.79 -56.87 39.48
N LEU A 100 10.67 -55.62 39.04
CA LEU A 100 11.81 -54.70 39.03
C LEU A 100 11.68 -53.67 40.14
N CYS A 101 10.48 -53.16 40.39
CA CYS A 101 10.29 -51.92 41.15
C CYS A 101 9.00 -51.95 41.98
N ALA A 102 8.93 -51.13 43.04
CA ALA A 102 7.76 -51.01 43.91
C ALA A 102 7.33 -52.33 44.58
N ARG A 103 6.19 -52.92 44.17
CA ARG A 103 5.55 -54.06 44.86
C ARG A 103 5.92 -55.40 44.25
N LYS A 104 6.22 -56.38 45.11
CA LYS A 104 6.70 -57.74 44.73
C LYS A 104 5.73 -58.62 43.92
N HIS A 105 4.54 -58.15 43.55
CA HIS A 105 3.55 -58.95 42.81
C HIS A 105 3.18 -58.36 41.45
N LEU A 106 3.69 -57.15 41.16
CA LEU A 106 3.41 -56.46 39.92
C LEU A 106 4.65 -56.59 39.04
N LYS A 107 4.37 -56.81 37.76
CA LYS A 107 5.37 -57.26 36.79
C LYS A 107 5.77 -56.06 35.93
N GLU A 108 6.94 -55.50 36.19
CA GLU A 108 7.49 -54.38 35.43
C GLU A 108 8.54 -54.85 34.44
N LYS A 109 8.64 -54.13 33.31
CA LYS A 109 9.69 -54.30 32.32
C LYS A 109 10.21 -52.94 31.91
N TYR A 110 11.52 -52.81 31.74
CA TYR A 110 12.08 -51.71 30.96
C TYR A 110 11.71 -51.88 29.49
N GLN A 111 11.18 -50.81 28.90
CA GLN A 111 10.74 -50.77 27.52
C GLN A 111 11.52 -49.68 26.79
N GLN A 112 11.80 -49.92 25.51
CA GLN A 112 12.51 -48.98 24.67
C GLN A 112 11.50 -48.10 23.92
N ALA A 113 11.72 -46.79 23.95
CA ALA A 113 11.13 -45.84 23.03
C ALA A 113 12.21 -45.43 22.01
N ASP A 114 11.87 -45.51 20.73
CA ASP A 114 12.73 -45.14 19.61
C ASP A 114 11.84 -44.59 18.49
N PHE A 115 11.93 -43.29 18.23
CA PHE A 115 11.15 -42.64 17.19
C PHE A 115 11.80 -41.34 16.70
N ASP A 116 11.46 -40.98 15.47
CA ASP A 116 11.86 -39.73 14.83
C ASP A 116 10.73 -38.70 14.86
N PHE A 117 11.09 -37.43 14.99
CA PHE A 117 10.20 -36.29 14.88
C PHE A 117 10.73 -35.30 13.85
N GLN A 118 9.97 -35.07 12.78
CA GLN A 118 10.32 -34.12 11.72
C GLN A 118 9.87 -32.71 12.14
N THR A 119 10.77 -31.73 12.01
CA THR A 119 10.47 -30.33 12.33
C THR A 119 11.42 -29.42 11.55
N ASN A 120 11.34 -28.11 11.73
CA ASN A 120 12.43 -27.18 11.41
C ASN A 120 12.75 -26.26 12.60
N ASP A 121 12.16 -26.55 13.76
CA ASP A 121 12.26 -25.74 14.96
C ASP A 121 13.63 -25.92 15.62
N THR A 122 14.19 -24.80 16.05
CA THR A 122 15.43 -24.77 16.83
C THR A 122 15.19 -24.98 18.32
N LEU A 123 13.96 -24.81 18.79
CA LEU A 123 13.56 -24.93 20.18
C LEU A 123 12.50 -26.02 20.31
N LEU A 124 12.77 -27.00 21.16
CA LEU A 124 11.79 -28.03 21.53
C LEU A 124 11.53 -27.97 23.03
N ASP A 125 10.25 -27.88 23.39
CA ASP A 125 9.76 -28.18 24.74
C ASP A 125 9.19 -29.60 24.76
N ILE A 126 9.92 -30.51 25.39
CA ILE A 126 9.59 -31.93 25.46
C ILE A 126 8.92 -32.18 26.81
N THR A 127 7.76 -32.86 26.79
CA THR A 127 7.09 -33.30 28.01
C THR A 127 6.68 -34.76 27.92
N ILE A 128 6.98 -35.51 28.97
CA ILE A 128 6.52 -36.89 29.17
C ILE A 128 5.57 -36.87 30.36
N THR A 129 4.32 -37.23 30.10
CA THR A 129 3.25 -37.16 31.10
C THR A 129 2.28 -38.33 30.95
N ASN A 130 1.30 -38.39 31.83
CA ASN A 130 0.22 -39.36 31.80
C ASN A 130 -1.13 -38.65 31.94
N GLU A 131 -2.20 -39.31 31.52
CA GLU A 131 -3.58 -38.83 31.72
C GLU A 131 -4.28 -39.66 32.82
N ILE A 132 -3.57 -39.95 33.92
CA ILE A 132 -4.17 -40.68 35.03
C ILE A 132 -5.22 -39.75 35.70
N PHE A 133 -6.42 -40.25 35.95
CA PHE A 133 -7.49 -39.47 36.59
C PHE A 133 -7.25 -39.30 38.10
N ILE A 134 -7.75 -38.18 38.64
CA ILE A 134 -7.49 -37.54 39.96
C ILE A 134 -7.58 -38.46 41.21
N ASN A 135 -8.13 -39.66 41.11
CA ASN A 135 -8.37 -40.55 42.26
C ASN A 135 -7.33 -41.67 42.47
N ASN A 136 -6.25 -41.71 41.68
CA ASN A 136 -5.17 -42.68 41.86
C ASN A 136 -3.92 -42.03 42.44
N ASP A 137 -3.55 -42.43 43.66
CA ASP A 137 -2.32 -42.05 44.35
C ASP A 137 -1.09 -42.56 43.55
N ALA A 138 0.04 -41.85 43.62
CA ALA A 138 1.33 -42.26 43.03
C ALA A 138 1.78 -43.66 43.49
N PHE A 139 1.21 -44.14 44.60
CA PHE A 139 1.36 -45.50 45.11
C PHE A 139 0.71 -46.61 44.24
N LEU A 140 -0.24 -46.26 43.36
CA LEU A 140 -0.97 -47.23 42.53
C LEU A 140 -0.42 -47.32 41.10
N LYS A 141 0.05 -46.20 40.57
CA LYS A 141 0.57 -46.06 39.20
C LYS A 141 1.65 -44.99 39.22
N SER A 142 2.84 -45.37 38.77
CA SER A 142 3.95 -44.45 38.61
C SER A 142 4.70 -44.75 37.31
N PHE A 143 5.55 -43.84 36.85
CA PHE A 143 6.47 -44.11 35.76
C PHE A 143 7.83 -43.47 35.98
N GLY A 144 8.83 -43.98 35.27
CA GLY A 144 10.14 -43.34 35.20
C GLY A 144 10.80 -43.58 33.85
N ILE A 145 11.78 -42.74 33.54
CA ILE A 145 12.61 -42.82 32.33
C ILE A 145 14.09 -42.91 32.70
N THR A 146 14.89 -43.48 31.81
CA THR A 146 16.36 -43.59 31.97
C THR A 146 17.02 -43.72 30.61
N GLU A 147 18.35 -43.56 30.55
CA GLU A 147 19.16 -43.71 29.34
C GLU A 147 18.61 -42.86 28.18
N PHE A 148 18.37 -41.58 28.43
CA PHE A 148 17.73 -40.70 27.45
C PHE A 148 18.77 -40.11 26.49
N GLU A 149 18.57 -40.38 25.21
CA GLU A 149 19.36 -39.86 24.10
C GLU A 149 18.48 -39.04 23.16
N ILE A 150 19.03 -37.90 22.74
CA ILE A 150 18.45 -37.07 21.69
C ILE A 150 19.51 -36.71 20.66
N TYR A 151 19.20 -36.97 19.40
CA TYR A 151 20.03 -36.59 18.26
C TYR A 151 19.30 -35.53 17.44
N ALA A 152 19.97 -34.40 17.22
CA ALA A 152 19.48 -33.32 16.39
C ALA A 152 20.18 -33.37 15.03
N PHE A 153 19.41 -33.60 13.96
CA PHE A 153 19.90 -33.58 12.59
C PHE A 153 19.70 -32.19 12.01
N GLU A 154 20.75 -31.37 12.10
CA GLU A 154 20.74 -29.96 11.70
C GLU A 154 20.71 -29.79 10.18
N CYS A 155 20.06 -28.72 9.73
CA CYS A 155 20.12 -28.24 8.36
C CYS A 155 21.50 -27.71 7.98
N MET A 156 21.77 -27.63 6.67
CA MET A 156 22.92 -26.88 6.16
C MET A 156 22.87 -25.41 6.61
N PRO A 157 24.02 -24.75 6.84
CA PRO A 157 24.08 -23.39 7.37
C PRO A 157 23.30 -22.33 6.57
N GLN A 158 23.14 -22.50 5.26
CA GLN A 158 22.41 -21.56 4.40
C GLN A 158 20.88 -21.76 4.36
N CYS A 159 20.35 -22.83 4.96
CA CYS A 159 18.91 -23.08 4.92
C CYS A 159 18.20 -22.41 6.10
N ALA A 160 17.13 -21.66 5.83
CA ALA A 160 16.20 -21.26 6.88
C ALA A 160 15.32 -22.44 7.33
N LYS A 161 14.98 -23.32 6.38
CA LYS A 161 14.36 -24.63 6.62
C LYS A 161 14.91 -25.65 5.63
N CYS A 162 14.94 -26.92 5.99
CA CYS A 162 15.42 -27.99 5.14
C CYS A 162 14.53 -29.25 5.25
N ASN A 163 14.60 -30.09 4.22
CA ASN A 163 13.97 -31.40 4.19
C ASN A 163 14.91 -32.49 4.72
N ASN A 164 16.22 -32.29 4.53
CA ASN A 164 17.29 -33.16 5.00
C ASN A 164 18.60 -32.37 5.13
N ASP A 165 19.72 -33.06 5.34
CA ASP A 165 21.06 -32.49 5.51
C ASP A 165 21.65 -31.88 4.23
N THR A 166 20.99 -32.01 3.07
CA THR A 166 21.48 -31.54 1.75
C THR A 166 20.46 -30.76 0.92
N SER A 167 19.19 -30.71 1.33
CA SER A 167 18.09 -30.03 0.61
C SER A 167 17.39 -29.00 1.49
N CYS A 168 17.51 -27.73 1.11
CA CYS A 168 16.74 -26.64 1.71
C CYS A 168 15.30 -26.65 1.19
N SER A 169 14.35 -26.31 2.05
CA SER A 169 12.94 -26.04 1.70
C SER A 169 12.58 -24.57 1.77
N SER A 170 13.39 -23.75 2.45
CA SER A 170 13.31 -22.29 2.40
C SER A 170 14.66 -21.65 2.76
N CYS A 171 14.85 -20.41 2.30
CA CYS A 171 16.08 -19.66 2.46
C CYS A 171 15.88 -18.46 3.38
N PHE A 172 16.98 -17.94 3.91
CA PHE A 172 16.95 -16.69 4.67
C PHE A 172 16.70 -15.49 3.75
N ASP A 173 16.29 -14.37 4.34
CA ASP A 173 16.22 -13.10 3.60
C ASP A 173 17.58 -12.80 2.92
N GLY A 174 17.54 -12.20 1.73
CA GLY A 174 18.70 -11.98 0.86
C GLY A 174 19.07 -13.19 -0.01
N GLN A 175 18.27 -14.27 0.03
CA GLN A 175 18.47 -15.47 -0.76
C GLN A 175 17.16 -15.96 -1.40
N TYR A 176 17.30 -16.74 -2.47
CA TYR A 176 16.21 -17.45 -3.13
C TYR A 176 16.50 -18.94 -3.22
N LEU A 177 15.44 -19.75 -3.27
CA LEU A 177 15.54 -21.20 -3.40
C LEU A 177 15.72 -21.58 -4.87
N ASN A 178 16.88 -22.11 -5.22
CA ASN A 178 17.13 -22.73 -6.52
C ASN A 178 17.13 -24.26 -6.36
N ILE A 179 15.99 -24.87 -6.67
CA ILE A 179 15.70 -26.29 -6.47
C ILE A 179 15.77 -26.66 -4.98
N ASP A 180 16.96 -26.99 -4.50
CA ASP A 180 17.24 -27.46 -3.13
C ASP A 180 18.32 -26.61 -2.44
N ASN A 181 18.87 -25.61 -3.14
CA ASN A 181 19.99 -24.81 -2.65
C ASN A 181 19.61 -23.34 -2.56
N CYS A 182 20.01 -22.70 -1.47
CA CYS A 182 19.84 -21.26 -1.30
C CYS A 182 20.96 -20.50 -2.00
N GLN A 183 20.57 -19.60 -2.90
CA GLN A 183 21.48 -18.72 -3.63
C GLN A 183 21.20 -17.27 -3.25
N ASN A 184 22.23 -16.44 -3.20
CA ASN A 184 22.05 -15.03 -2.84
C ASN A 184 21.31 -14.27 -3.96
N CYS A 185 20.47 -13.31 -3.57
CA CYS A 185 19.94 -12.33 -4.51
C CYS A 185 21.09 -11.61 -5.22
N GLY A 186 21.01 -11.41 -6.53
CA GLY A 186 22.05 -10.71 -7.28
C GLY A 186 21.96 -9.18 -7.20
N ILE A 187 20.81 -8.65 -6.78
CA ILE A 187 20.63 -7.21 -6.53
C ILE A 187 21.06 -6.89 -5.10
N ALA A 188 21.99 -5.95 -4.95
CA ALA A 188 22.43 -5.46 -3.64
C ALA A 188 21.28 -4.79 -2.87
N GLN A 189 21.27 -4.92 -1.54
CA GLN A 189 20.24 -4.37 -0.66
C GLN A 189 18.83 -4.94 -0.94
N CYS A 190 18.78 -6.19 -1.42
CA CYS A 190 17.54 -6.91 -1.65
C CYS A 190 17.24 -7.84 -0.48
N GLN A 191 16.07 -7.65 0.14
CA GLN A 191 15.60 -8.52 1.23
C GLN A 191 14.95 -9.79 0.71
N LYS A 192 14.15 -9.71 -0.36
CA LYS A 192 13.47 -10.87 -0.95
C LYS A 192 13.59 -10.86 -2.46
N CYS A 193 13.92 -12.02 -3.02
CA CYS A 193 13.98 -12.24 -4.44
C CYS A 193 13.47 -13.64 -4.78
N THR A 194 12.92 -13.78 -5.98
CA THR A 194 12.51 -15.07 -6.54
C THR A 194 13.61 -15.67 -7.41
N ASP A 195 14.52 -14.84 -7.91
CA ASP A 195 15.68 -15.23 -8.71
C ASP A 195 16.90 -14.32 -8.44
N GLY A 196 18.00 -14.59 -9.14
CA GLY A 196 19.24 -13.82 -9.00
C GLY A 196 19.26 -12.48 -9.74
N ILE A 197 18.23 -12.11 -10.49
CA ILE A 197 18.25 -10.92 -11.37
C ILE A 197 17.19 -9.87 -11.01
N SER A 198 16.24 -10.22 -10.16
CA SER A 198 15.15 -9.36 -9.73
C SER A 198 15.11 -9.25 -8.20
N CYS A 199 14.44 -8.21 -7.72
CA CYS A 199 14.23 -8.00 -6.30
C CYS A 199 12.75 -7.72 -6.09
N ASP A 200 12.11 -8.59 -5.32
CA ASP A 200 10.69 -8.46 -4.99
C ASP A 200 10.49 -7.45 -3.86
N LEU A 201 11.51 -7.28 -3.02
CA LEU A 201 11.45 -6.42 -1.85
C LEU A 201 12.84 -5.96 -1.41
N CYS A 202 13.11 -4.66 -1.47
CA CYS A 202 14.36 -4.08 -0.99
C CYS A 202 14.45 -4.08 0.54
N GLU A 203 15.66 -4.02 1.08
CA GLU A 203 15.89 -3.87 2.53
C GLU A 203 15.27 -2.59 3.11
N ILE A 204 15.09 -2.55 4.43
CA ILE A 204 14.53 -1.37 5.10
C ILE A 204 15.47 -0.17 4.86
N GLY A 205 14.89 0.96 4.40
CA GLY A 205 15.66 2.16 4.03
C GLY A 205 16.05 2.23 2.54
N TYR A 206 15.74 1.18 1.76
CA TYR A 206 15.94 1.13 0.32
C TYR A 206 14.62 0.98 -0.43
N PHE A 207 14.60 1.47 -1.66
CA PHE A 207 13.43 1.51 -2.54
C PHE A 207 13.78 0.95 -3.90
N TYR A 208 12.92 0.09 -4.43
CA TYR A 208 13.10 -0.48 -5.75
C TYR A 208 12.86 0.58 -6.83
N ASN A 209 13.84 0.77 -7.72
CA ASN A 209 13.75 1.64 -8.89
C ASN A 209 14.51 1.00 -10.06
N ASP A 210 13.80 0.69 -11.15
CA ASP A 210 14.38 0.27 -12.44
C ASP A 210 15.48 -0.81 -12.29
N SER A 211 15.16 -1.89 -11.57
CA SER A 211 16.04 -3.05 -11.31
C SER A 211 17.13 -2.87 -10.24
N GLN A 212 17.07 -1.83 -9.42
CA GLN A 212 18.00 -1.63 -8.30
C GLN A 212 17.28 -1.19 -7.03
N CYS A 213 17.84 -1.56 -5.87
CA CYS A 213 17.44 -1.02 -4.59
C CYS A 213 18.30 0.20 -4.26
N ILE A 214 17.69 1.38 -4.17
CA ILE A 214 18.37 2.66 -3.93
C ILE A 214 17.85 3.34 -2.66
N SER A 215 18.71 4.09 -1.96
CA SER A 215 18.35 4.75 -0.70
C SER A 215 17.58 6.07 -0.88
N SER A 216 17.51 6.60 -2.10
CA SER A 216 16.78 7.83 -2.41
C SER A 216 16.27 7.79 -3.84
N CYS A 217 14.96 8.01 -4.00
CA CYS A 217 14.33 7.99 -5.31
C CYS A 217 14.83 9.14 -6.20
N PRO A 218 14.99 8.92 -7.51
CA PRO A 218 15.36 9.97 -8.44
C PRO A 218 14.27 11.05 -8.51
N LYS A 219 14.63 12.22 -9.07
CA LYS A 219 13.65 13.29 -9.32
C LYS A 219 12.47 12.74 -10.14
N LYS A 220 11.29 13.33 -9.90
CA LYS A 220 9.99 12.89 -10.44
C LYS A 220 9.46 11.56 -9.87
N LYS A 221 10.13 10.97 -8.89
CA LYS A 221 9.62 9.85 -8.10
C LYS A 221 9.67 10.18 -6.61
N TYR A 222 8.78 9.58 -5.83
CA TYR A 222 8.79 9.62 -4.37
C TYR A 222 8.95 8.21 -3.80
N ALA A 223 9.44 8.16 -2.57
CA ALA A 223 9.66 6.91 -1.85
C ALA A 223 8.37 6.44 -1.18
N ASP A 224 7.84 5.29 -1.59
CA ASP A 224 6.72 4.64 -0.91
C ASP A 224 7.26 3.62 0.09
N ALA A 225 7.19 3.97 1.38
CA ALA A 225 7.66 3.13 2.48
C ALA A 225 6.84 1.85 2.66
N SER A 226 5.58 1.81 2.20
CA SER A 226 4.71 0.64 2.37
C SER A 226 5.07 -0.47 1.40
N THR A 227 5.36 -0.11 0.15
CA THR A 227 5.76 -1.04 -0.91
C THR A 227 7.29 -1.16 -1.05
N ARG A 228 8.05 -0.24 -0.44
CA ARG A 228 9.51 -0.07 -0.61
C ARG A 228 9.90 0.07 -2.08
N THR A 229 9.18 0.93 -2.79
CA THR A 229 9.40 1.23 -4.21
C THR A 229 9.45 2.73 -4.47
N CYS A 230 10.09 3.13 -5.56
CA CYS A 230 10.03 4.50 -6.07
C CYS A 230 8.82 4.63 -7.01
N GLN A 231 7.85 5.43 -6.59
CA GLN A 231 6.60 5.67 -7.32
C GLN A 231 6.66 7.01 -8.05
N ASP A 232 6.04 7.10 -9.22
CA ASP A 232 6.04 8.34 -10.00
C ASP A 232 5.25 9.45 -9.29
N CYS A 233 5.80 10.67 -9.36
CA CYS A 233 5.07 11.87 -8.97
C CYS A 233 3.89 12.13 -9.91
N ASN A 234 2.95 12.99 -9.47
CA ASN A 234 2.01 13.61 -10.39
C ASN A 234 2.76 14.28 -11.55
N SER A 235 2.24 14.17 -12.77
CA SER A 235 2.89 14.62 -14.01
C SER A 235 3.20 16.13 -14.05
N LYS A 236 2.54 16.93 -13.21
CA LYS A 236 2.82 18.37 -13.07
C LYS A 236 3.97 18.69 -12.11
N CYS A 237 4.42 17.73 -11.29
CA CYS A 237 5.45 17.94 -10.28
C CYS A 237 6.87 17.75 -10.82
N ALA A 238 7.77 18.66 -10.44
CA ALA A 238 9.21 18.45 -10.63
C ALA A 238 9.80 17.54 -9.53
N THR A 239 9.33 17.70 -8.30
CA THR A 239 9.59 16.80 -7.17
C THR A 239 8.34 16.65 -6.32
N CYS A 240 8.21 15.54 -5.61
CA CYS A 240 7.09 15.26 -4.73
C CYS A 240 7.54 14.34 -3.58
N SER A 241 6.79 14.37 -2.49
CA SER A 241 6.95 13.46 -1.35
C SER A 241 5.79 12.46 -1.24
N ASN A 242 4.75 12.63 -2.06
CA ASN A 242 3.59 11.74 -2.11
C ASN A 242 2.97 11.75 -3.54
N ALA A 243 1.92 10.96 -3.74
CA ALA A 243 1.28 10.79 -5.05
C ALA A 243 0.54 12.04 -5.57
N THR A 244 0.06 12.91 -4.68
CA THR A 244 -0.92 13.96 -5.01
C THR A 244 -0.32 15.35 -5.05
N ASP A 245 0.47 15.71 -4.05
CA ASP A 245 1.02 17.04 -3.87
C ASP A 245 2.44 17.15 -4.41
N CYS A 246 2.72 18.28 -5.06
CA CYS A 246 4.04 18.63 -5.51
C CYS A 246 4.79 19.43 -4.44
N ASP A 247 6.02 19.02 -4.16
CA ASP A 247 6.93 19.83 -3.34
C ASP A 247 7.52 20.97 -4.17
N THR A 248 7.81 20.69 -5.45
CA THR A 248 8.23 21.70 -6.42
C THR A 248 7.57 21.48 -7.77
N CYS A 249 7.30 22.57 -8.47
CA CYS A 249 6.66 22.57 -9.79
C CYS A 249 7.67 22.74 -10.92
N PHE A 250 7.31 22.29 -12.11
CA PHE A 250 8.05 22.68 -13.31
C PHE A 250 7.83 24.15 -13.63
N LYS A 251 8.92 24.87 -13.93
CA LYS A 251 8.91 26.23 -14.50
C LYS A 251 8.16 27.24 -13.61
N ASN A 252 7.23 28.00 -14.18
CA ASN A 252 6.50 29.09 -13.52
C ASN A 252 5.18 28.64 -12.89
N ARG A 253 4.92 27.34 -12.80
CA ARG A 253 3.73 26.78 -12.16
C ARG A 253 3.81 26.96 -10.65
N VAL A 254 2.65 27.10 -10.00
CA VAL A 254 2.55 27.47 -8.59
C VAL A 254 1.50 26.63 -7.84
N GLY A 255 1.63 26.58 -6.52
CA GLY A 255 0.75 25.80 -5.63
C GLY A 255 1.10 24.31 -5.58
N THR A 256 0.42 23.57 -4.71
CA THR A 256 0.67 22.12 -4.49
C THR A 256 0.23 21.26 -5.68
N THR A 257 -0.70 21.73 -6.49
CA THR A 257 -1.16 21.06 -7.72
C THR A 257 -0.45 21.55 -8.98
N CYS A 258 0.50 22.48 -8.86
CA CYS A 258 1.29 23.06 -9.95
C CYS A 258 0.44 23.58 -11.13
N GLU A 259 -0.52 24.44 -10.81
CA GLU A 259 -1.33 25.13 -11.82
C GLU A 259 -0.61 26.34 -12.39
N CYS A 260 -1.12 26.81 -13.53
CA CYS A 260 -0.64 28.02 -14.14
C CYS A 260 -0.92 29.25 -13.25
N PRO A 261 0.03 30.19 -13.15
CA PRO A 261 -0.19 31.43 -12.41
C PRO A 261 -1.32 32.25 -13.05
N ALA A 262 -1.86 33.20 -12.30
CA ALA A 262 -2.92 34.09 -12.80
C ALA A 262 -2.53 34.73 -14.14
N TYR A 263 -3.51 34.92 -15.02
CA TYR A 263 -3.35 35.56 -16.33
C TYR A 263 -2.44 34.80 -17.30
N SER A 264 -2.35 33.49 -17.13
CA SER A 264 -1.65 32.58 -18.05
C SER A 264 -2.49 31.35 -18.33
N TYR A 265 -2.13 30.60 -19.38
CA TYR A 265 -2.79 29.36 -19.76
C TYR A 265 -1.79 28.22 -19.96
N ASP A 266 -2.31 26.99 -19.89
CA ASP A 266 -1.51 25.78 -20.02
C ASP A 266 -1.28 25.42 -21.49
N ASN A 267 -0.03 25.04 -21.83
CA ASN A 267 0.33 24.54 -23.15
C ASN A 267 0.20 23.00 -23.26
N LEU A 268 -0.41 22.36 -22.26
CA LEU A 268 -0.62 20.91 -22.10
C LEU A 268 0.65 20.08 -21.89
N ASN A 269 1.83 20.68 -22.04
CA ASN A 269 3.09 20.06 -21.68
C ASN A 269 3.51 20.56 -20.29
N TYR A 270 3.17 19.80 -19.26
CA TYR A 270 3.38 20.22 -17.87
C TYR A 270 4.84 20.47 -17.47
N THR A 271 5.80 19.99 -18.27
CA THR A 271 7.24 20.26 -18.05
C THR A 271 7.70 21.62 -18.58
N GLN A 272 6.84 22.29 -19.36
CA GLN A 272 7.09 23.61 -19.91
C GLN A 272 6.35 24.70 -19.13
N ALA A 273 6.76 25.95 -19.38
CA ALA A 273 6.17 27.11 -18.73
C ALA A 273 4.76 27.38 -19.27
N CYS A 274 3.89 27.84 -18.39
CA CYS A 274 2.61 28.43 -18.79
C CYS A 274 2.86 29.71 -19.58
N ILE A 275 1.97 29.99 -20.53
CA ILE A 275 2.10 31.11 -21.46
C ILE A 275 1.22 32.25 -20.98
N GLU A 276 1.78 33.46 -20.87
CA GLU A 276 1.04 34.65 -20.44
C GLU A 276 0.01 35.08 -21.48
N CYS A 277 -1.19 35.45 -21.01
CA CYS A 277 -2.26 35.94 -21.87
C CYS A 277 -1.94 37.26 -22.57
N SER A 278 -0.99 38.03 -22.02
CA SER A 278 -0.46 39.26 -22.62
C SER A 278 0.11 39.04 -24.02
N THR A 279 0.63 37.84 -24.31
CA THR A 279 1.14 37.45 -25.64
C THR A 279 0.05 37.31 -26.70
N ILE A 280 -1.19 37.04 -26.28
CA ILE A 280 -2.37 36.98 -27.15
C ILE A 280 -2.99 38.37 -27.26
N SER A 281 -3.18 39.03 -26.13
CA SER A 281 -3.73 40.39 -26.08
C SER A 281 -3.33 41.09 -24.78
N ILE A 282 -2.79 42.30 -24.90
CA ILE A 282 -2.44 43.14 -23.76
C ILE A 282 -3.71 43.43 -22.94
N GLY A 283 -3.62 43.26 -21.62
CA GLY A 283 -4.76 43.45 -20.72
C GLY A 283 -5.69 42.24 -20.60
N CYS A 284 -5.33 41.09 -21.18
CA CYS A 284 -6.12 39.86 -21.05
C CYS A 284 -5.93 39.17 -19.69
N SER A 285 -7.03 38.80 -19.02
CA SER A 285 -7.02 38.10 -17.73
C SER A 285 -7.19 36.58 -17.86
N THR A 286 -7.89 36.12 -18.90
CA THR A 286 -8.15 34.70 -19.14
C THR A 286 -8.11 34.44 -20.63
N CYS A 287 -7.37 33.43 -21.06
CA CYS A 287 -7.13 33.16 -22.47
C CYS A 287 -6.92 31.67 -22.74
N ASN A 288 -6.94 31.33 -24.02
CA ASN A 288 -6.37 30.09 -24.55
C ASN A 288 -5.28 30.43 -25.58
N ALA A 289 -4.80 29.41 -26.30
CA ALA A 289 -3.72 29.56 -27.28
C ALA A 289 -3.98 30.55 -28.42
N THR A 290 -5.21 31.01 -28.64
CA THR A 290 -5.57 31.88 -29.78
C THR A 290 -6.48 33.05 -29.44
N LYS A 291 -7.15 33.03 -28.28
CA LYS A 291 -8.19 33.99 -27.94
C LYS A 291 -8.08 34.44 -26.49
N CYS A 292 -8.24 35.74 -26.29
CA CYS A 292 -8.61 36.27 -25.00
C CYS A 292 -10.12 36.06 -24.74
N GLN A 293 -10.47 35.71 -23.51
CA GLN A 293 -11.83 35.40 -23.08
C GLN A 293 -12.35 36.39 -22.04
N ALA A 294 -11.46 37.04 -21.30
CA ALA A 294 -11.80 38.06 -20.31
C ALA A 294 -10.67 39.09 -20.18
N CYS A 295 -11.02 40.33 -19.87
CA CYS A 295 -10.09 41.45 -19.79
C CYS A 295 -9.93 41.97 -18.36
N LEU A 296 -8.72 42.42 -18.06
CA LEU A 296 -8.37 43.13 -16.83
C LEU A 296 -9.05 44.50 -16.77
N SER A 297 -8.84 45.22 -15.65
CA SER A 297 -9.29 46.60 -15.54
C SER A 297 -8.74 47.47 -16.66
N THR A 298 -9.52 48.51 -16.99
CA THR A 298 -9.31 49.49 -18.08
C THR A 298 -9.35 48.93 -19.51
N HIS A 299 -9.62 47.64 -19.69
CA HIS A 299 -9.76 47.01 -21.01
C HIS A 299 -11.15 46.37 -21.18
N PHE A 300 -11.61 46.28 -22.42
CA PHE A 300 -12.90 45.69 -22.80
C PHE A 300 -12.68 44.62 -23.86
N LEU A 301 -13.38 43.49 -23.74
CA LEU A 301 -13.31 42.40 -24.71
C LEU A 301 -14.07 42.79 -25.98
N ASP A 302 -13.37 42.78 -27.10
CA ASP A 302 -13.94 42.91 -28.44
C ASP A 302 -13.51 41.72 -29.30
N GLY A 303 -14.46 40.83 -29.61
CA GLY A 303 -14.17 39.57 -30.27
C GLY A 303 -13.26 38.68 -29.42
N ASN A 304 -11.99 38.55 -29.82
CA ASN A 304 -11.00 37.69 -29.17
C ASN A 304 -9.87 38.47 -28.49
N SER A 305 -9.97 39.81 -28.40
CA SER A 305 -8.89 40.68 -27.90
C SER A 305 -9.43 41.74 -26.95
N CYS A 306 -8.55 42.20 -26.06
CA CYS A 306 -8.80 43.31 -25.16
C CYS A 306 -8.38 44.62 -25.79
N VAL A 307 -9.24 45.64 -25.69
CA VAL A 307 -8.98 46.99 -26.17
C VAL A 307 -9.24 48.01 -25.06
N THR A 308 -8.50 49.11 -25.03
CA THR A 308 -8.73 50.20 -24.06
C THR A 308 -9.86 51.13 -24.50
N ALA A 309 -10.14 51.20 -25.81
CA ALA A 309 -11.27 51.92 -26.38
C ALA A 309 -12.02 51.00 -27.36
N CYS A 310 -13.35 50.93 -27.21
CA CYS A 310 -14.17 50.12 -28.09
C CYS A 310 -14.26 50.71 -29.50
N PRO A 311 -14.34 49.86 -30.54
CA PRO A 311 -14.48 50.33 -31.92
C PRO A 311 -15.80 51.09 -32.11
N ALA A 312 -15.88 51.87 -33.18
CA ALA A 312 -17.09 52.62 -33.53
C ALA A 312 -18.33 51.70 -33.59
N GLY A 313 -19.47 52.24 -33.15
CA GLY A 313 -20.71 51.47 -32.99
C GLY A 313 -20.77 50.59 -31.73
N LYS A 314 -19.77 50.66 -30.84
CA LYS A 314 -19.76 49.98 -29.54
C LYS A 314 -19.30 50.90 -28.41
N TRP A 315 -19.69 50.57 -27.19
CA TRP A 315 -19.26 51.25 -25.97
C TRP A 315 -18.68 50.24 -24.97
N GLY A 316 -17.80 50.72 -24.08
CA GLY A 316 -17.15 49.90 -23.06
C GLY A 316 -18.07 49.64 -21.88
N ASN A 317 -18.69 48.46 -21.82
CA ASN A 317 -19.54 48.09 -20.71
C ASN A 317 -18.68 47.66 -19.50
N THR A 318 -18.63 48.50 -18.48
CA THR A 318 -17.81 48.30 -17.28
C THR A 318 -18.31 47.17 -16.38
N THR A 319 -19.59 46.79 -16.51
CA THR A 319 -20.21 45.73 -15.70
C THR A 319 -19.74 44.35 -16.14
N ASN A 320 -19.70 44.09 -17.45
CA ASN A 320 -19.28 42.80 -18.02
C ASN A 320 -17.90 42.83 -18.68
N ARG A 321 -17.24 44.00 -18.73
CA ARG A 321 -15.94 44.22 -19.39
C ARG A 321 -15.93 43.85 -20.87
N GLN A 322 -17.01 44.14 -21.59
CA GLN A 322 -17.14 43.87 -23.02
C GLN A 322 -17.47 45.13 -23.83
N CYS A 323 -16.98 45.17 -25.07
CA CYS A 323 -17.46 46.14 -26.05
C CYS A 323 -18.86 45.75 -26.51
N THR A 324 -19.85 46.46 -25.99
CA THR A 324 -21.27 46.20 -26.25
C THR A 324 -21.75 47.10 -27.38
N ALA A 325 -22.57 46.57 -28.28
CA ALA A 325 -23.12 47.35 -29.38
C ALA A 325 -23.95 48.54 -28.86
N CYS A 326 -23.86 49.67 -29.57
CA CYS A 326 -24.76 50.80 -29.38
C CYS A 326 -26.20 50.43 -29.78
N LEU A 327 -27.16 51.29 -29.42
CA LEU A 327 -28.52 51.19 -29.91
C LEU A 327 -28.55 51.20 -31.46
N PHE A 328 -29.56 50.51 -31.99
CA PHE A 328 -29.85 50.53 -33.42
C PHE A 328 -29.94 51.98 -33.91
N LYS A 329 -29.19 52.32 -34.98
CA LYS A 329 -29.07 53.65 -35.64
C LYS A 329 -27.98 54.58 -35.08
N CYS A 330 -27.26 54.19 -34.03
CA CYS A 330 -26.19 54.98 -33.43
C CYS A 330 -24.83 54.72 -34.09
N ALA A 331 -24.10 55.79 -34.39
CA ALA A 331 -22.71 55.72 -34.83
C ALA A 331 -21.75 55.66 -33.64
N THR A 332 -21.98 56.46 -32.61
CA THR A 332 -21.25 56.40 -31.33
C THR A 332 -22.21 56.48 -30.16
N CYS A 333 -21.83 55.88 -29.03
CA CYS A 333 -22.58 55.92 -27.79
C CYS A 333 -21.62 55.75 -26.60
N SER A 334 -22.04 56.23 -25.44
CA SER A 334 -21.30 56.10 -24.17
C SER A 334 -21.92 55.06 -23.22
N ASN A 335 -23.16 54.63 -23.48
CA ASN A 335 -23.89 53.65 -22.67
C ASN A 335 -24.95 52.90 -23.52
N ALA A 336 -25.76 52.06 -22.87
CA ALA A 336 -26.75 51.22 -23.52
C ALA A 336 -28.01 51.96 -24.01
N THR A 337 -28.30 53.16 -23.51
CA THR A 337 -29.58 53.85 -23.71
C THR A 337 -29.46 55.13 -24.51
N ASP A 338 -28.27 55.74 -24.54
CA ASP A 338 -28.06 57.04 -25.14
C ASP A 338 -27.27 56.94 -26.45
N CYS A 339 -27.60 57.83 -27.37
CA CYS A 339 -26.93 57.96 -28.65
C CYS A 339 -26.18 59.28 -28.73
N ASP A 340 -24.85 59.21 -28.77
CA ASP A 340 -24.01 60.41 -28.79
C ASP A 340 -23.98 61.01 -30.20
N THR A 341 -23.86 60.15 -31.23
CA THR A 341 -23.95 60.55 -32.64
C THR A 341 -24.75 59.53 -33.45
N CYS A 342 -25.51 60.03 -34.42
CA CYS A 342 -26.34 59.20 -35.30
C CYS A 342 -25.60 58.82 -36.59
N PHE A 343 -25.98 57.69 -37.19
CA PHE A 343 -25.37 57.24 -38.43
C PHE A 343 -25.71 58.16 -39.61
N GLU A 344 -24.67 58.75 -40.23
CA GLU A 344 -24.74 59.61 -41.42
C GLU A 344 -25.80 60.74 -41.35
N ASN A 345 -26.83 60.66 -42.20
CA ASN A 345 -27.82 61.72 -42.43
C ASN A 345 -28.97 61.73 -41.42
N ARG A 346 -28.90 60.91 -40.38
CA ARG A 346 -29.91 60.86 -39.30
C ARG A 346 -29.81 62.10 -38.41
N LEU A 347 -30.95 62.62 -37.98
CA LEU A 347 -31.03 63.85 -37.18
C LEU A 347 -30.56 63.62 -35.73
N THR A 348 -30.04 64.68 -35.09
CA THR A 348 -29.59 64.66 -33.70
C THR A 348 -30.77 64.51 -32.73
N GLN A 349 -30.61 63.66 -31.71
CA GLN A 349 -31.65 63.13 -30.80
C GLN A 349 -32.62 62.13 -31.47
N GLN A 350 -32.74 60.93 -30.87
CA GLN A 350 -33.53 59.77 -31.35
C GLN A 350 -33.14 59.15 -32.71
N CYS A 351 -32.20 59.74 -33.46
CA CYS A 351 -31.69 59.23 -34.75
C CYS A 351 -32.77 58.92 -35.79
N ASN A 352 -33.76 59.81 -35.82
CA ASN A 352 -34.85 59.78 -36.79
C ASN A 352 -34.38 60.23 -38.17
N CYS A 353 -35.10 59.79 -39.20
CA CYS A 353 -34.81 60.18 -40.57
C CYS A 353 -35.22 61.64 -40.84
N PRO A 354 -34.39 62.40 -41.57
CA PRO A 354 -34.75 63.75 -42.00
C PRO A 354 -35.97 63.73 -42.92
N GLN A 355 -36.60 64.89 -43.12
CA GLN A 355 -37.67 65.03 -44.11
C GLN A 355 -37.21 64.51 -45.49
N TYR A 356 -38.16 64.04 -46.31
CA TYR A 356 -37.88 63.49 -47.64
C TYR A 356 -37.06 62.18 -47.62
N SER A 357 -37.09 61.41 -46.53
CA SER A 357 -36.41 60.11 -46.43
C SER A 357 -37.18 59.11 -45.57
N TYR A 358 -36.79 57.83 -45.64
CA TYR A 358 -37.34 56.76 -44.80
C TYR A 358 -36.22 55.89 -44.20
N ASP A 359 -36.55 55.16 -43.14
CA ASP A 359 -35.62 54.24 -42.48
C ASP A 359 -35.61 52.89 -43.21
N PRO A 360 -34.48 52.45 -43.78
CA PRO A 360 -34.41 51.15 -44.45
C PRO A 360 -34.54 49.95 -43.47
N ASN A 361 -34.55 50.20 -42.15
CA ASN A 361 -34.53 49.17 -41.10
C ASN A 361 -33.34 48.20 -41.23
N ILE A 362 -32.20 48.72 -41.68
CA ILE A 362 -30.94 47.98 -41.78
C ILE A 362 -29.99 48.51 -40.70
N PHE A 363 -29.25 47.60 -40.05
CA PHE A 363 -28.31 47.92 -38.98
C PHE A 363 -27.25 48.92 -39.45
N ASN A 364 -27.13 50.03 -38.73
CA ASN A 364 -26.17 51.11 -38.97
C ASN A 364 -26.13 51.57 -40.43
N GLN A 365 -27.30 51.93 -40.96
CA GLN A 365 -27.41 52.52 -42.30
C GLN A 365 -28.09 53.89 -42.26
N ALA A 366 -27.67 54.75 -43.19
CA ALA A 366 -28.29 56.04 -43.47
C ALA A 366 -29.75 55.90 -43.90
N CYS A 367 -30.52 56.97 -43.72
CA CYS A 367 -31.87 57.06 -44.26
C CYS A 367 -31.82 57.20 -45.79
N THR A 368 -32.71 56.49 -46.47
CA THR A 368 -32.78 56.52 -47.94
C THR A 368 -33.67 57.67 -48.38
N LEU A 369 -33.16 58.54 -49.25
CA LEU A 369 -33.88 59.69 -49.79
C LEU A 369 -35.03 59.25 -50.72
N CYS A 370 -36.21 59.85 -50.57
CA CYS A 370 -37.39 59.53 -51.39
C CYS A 370 -37.19 59.86 -52.88
N SER A 371 -36.31 60.80 -53.19
CA SER A 371 -35.98 61.20 -54.56
C SER A 371 -35.31 60.09 -55.37
N THR A 372 -34.83 59.02 -54.74
CA THR A 372 -34.31 57.84 -55.48
C THR A 372 -35.42 57.06 -56.18
N PHE A 373 -36.68 57.20 -55.75
CA PHE A 373 -37.84 56.52 -56.33
C PHE A 373 -38.64 57.42 -57.26
N SER A 374 -38.88 58.67 -56.86
CA SER A 374 -39.66 59.63 -57.65
C SER A 374 -39.28 61.07 -57.31
N THR A 375 -39.06 61.89 -58.34
CA THR A 375 -38.72 63.31 -58.21
C THR A 375 -39.91 64.08 -57.60
N GLY A 376 -39.69 64.80 -56.50
CA GLY A 376 -40.73 65.58 -55.82
C GLY A 376 -41.49 64.83 -54.71
N CYS A 377 -41.08 63.61 -54.37
CA CYS A 377 -41.66 62.86 -53.24
C CYS A 377 -41.29 63.48 -51.87
N VAL A 378 -42.29 63.70 -51.01
CA VAL A 378 -42.19 64.33 -49.68
C VAL A 378 -42.06 63.30 -48.55
N THR A 379 -42.88 62.25 -48.56
CA THR A 379 -42.75 61.10 -47.67
C THR A 379 -42.83 59.82 -48.49
N CYS A 380 -42.04 58.81 -48.16
CA CYS A 380 -41.99 57.54 -48.89
C CYS A 380 -41.86 56.34 -47.92
N SER A 381 -42.22 55.17 -48.41
CA SER A 381 -41.91 53.88 -47.80
C SER A 381 -40.71 53.24 -48.52
N LYS A 382 -40.39 51.98 -48.18
CA LYS A 382 -39.35 51.22 -48.87
C LYS A 382 -39.63 50.99 -50.35
N THR A 383 -40.89 51.04 -50.79
CA THR A 383 -41.30 50.63 -52.13
C THR A 383 -42.04 51.70 -52.92
N GLU A 384 -42.57 52.74 -52.27
CA GLU A 384 -43.41 53.72 -52.94
C GLU A 384 -43.34 55.11 -52.32
N CYS A 385 -43.69 56.12 -53.12
CA CYS A 385 -43.91 57.47 -52.64
C CYS A 385 -45.31 57.57 -52.01
N LEU A 386 -45.39 58.07 -50.78
CA LEU A 386 -46.64 58.20 -50.03
C LEU A 386 -47.27 59.59 -50.22
N THR A 387 -46.46 60.63 -50.34
CA THR A 387 -46.93 62.00 -50.60
C THR A 387 -45.98 62.73 -51.55
N CYS A 388 -46.53 63.53 -52.46
CA CYS A 388 -45.75 64.35 -53.40
C CYS A 388 -45.90 65.84 -53.06
N LYS A 389 -44.87 66.62 -53.40
CA LYS A 389 -44.92 68.08 -53.31
C LYS A 389 -45.98 68.59 -54.30
N ILE A 390 -47.03 69.21 -53.79
CA ILE A 390 -48.06 69.85 -54.63
C ILE A 390 -47.37 71.04 -55.32
N PRO A 391 -47.41 71.16 -56.66
CA PRO A 391 -46.88 72.35 -57.34
C PRO A 391 -47.64 73.58 -56.82
N GLN A 392 -46.91 74.61 -56.38
CA GLN A 392 -47.50 75.93 -56.11
C GLN A 392 -47.80 76.65 -57.43
#